data_AF-A0A5J4DQ79-F1
#
_entry.id   AF-A0A5J4DQ79-F1
#
_cell.length_a   1.000
_cell.length_b   1.000
_cell.length_c   1.000
_cell.angle_alpha   90.00
_cell.angle_beta   90.00
_cell.angle_gamma   90.00
#
_symmetry.space_group_name_H-M   'P 1'
#
loop_
_entity.id
_entity.type
_entity.pdbx_description
1 polymer ?
#
loop_
_entity_poly.entity_id
_entity_poly.type
_entity_poly.pdbx_seq_one_letter_code
_entity_poly.pdbx_strand_id
1 'polypeptide(L)'
;MSKGLQDHSLAEKLENAIKQLGFWYRISIIIVLVGLASLSGIISMSQFYFHDEIAKYGQIQEIFIQDKNITVLAFLPYSEEIFPAEGIVSLYITQVWLMYGNGVVIALLSFLFVWVTYRGKAHTQEFESIEQQFIRQSYLVNFETSVPEGTTKVEKILNEAIHVFPALKEVQRKAKLKQTKIPYKLAQKYNGETIDGIVSTKKGDFIVKFYEKTVSESDLINLVKILSKSRDKIFRVLCVAPDYEEDLQSNKLVEIMDKIPKYFKLDLIFEEEHGYSMLWID
;
A
#
# COMPACT_ATOMS: atom_id res chain seq x y z
N MET A 1 12.60 -30.17 24.52
CA MET A 1 11.70 -29.09 24.97
C MET A 1 11.37 -28.21 23.77
N SER A 2 10.29 -28.55 23.07
CA SER A 2 9.78 -27.77 21.94
C SER A 2 9.01 -26.57 22.50
N LYS A 3 9.46 -25.34 22.22
CA LYS A 3 8.69 -24.14 22.53
C LYS A 3 7.43 -24.17 21.67
N GLY A 4 6.28 -24.29 22.33
CA GLY A 4 4.98 -24.29 21.67
C GLY A 4 4.82 -23.07 20.78
N LEU A 5 4.46 -23.32 19.52
CA LEU A 5 3.94 -22.32 18.61
C LEU A 5 2.71 -21.71 19.29
N GLN A 6 2.83 -20.50 19.83
CA GLN A 6 1.66 -19.70 20.17
C GLN A 6 0.99 -19.32 18.85
N ASP A 7 -0.13 -19.98 18.54
CA ASP A 7 -1.02 -19.62 17.45
C ASP A 7 -1.66 -18.25 17.78
N HIS A 8 -0.93 -17.19 17.45
CA HIS A 8 -1.47 -15.84 17.47
C HIS A 8 -2.67 -15.77 16.53
N SER A 9 -3.78 -15.22 17.03
CA SER A 9 -4.99 -14.92 16.25
C SER A 9 -4.60 -14.14 14.99
N LEU A 10 -5.22 -14.45 13.84
CA LEU A 10 -4.92 -13.77 12.57
C LEU A 10 -5.11 -12.25 12.64
N ALA A 11 -6.02 -11.77 13.49
CA ALA A 11 -6.18 -10.35 13.79
C ALA A 11 -4.96 -9.77 14.52
N GLU A 12 -4.37 -10.53 15.43
CA GLU A 12 -3.15 -10.18 16.15
C GLU A 12 -1.92 -10.22 15.22
N LYS A 13 -1.89 -11.14 14.25
CA LYS A 13 -0.88 -11.17 13.17
C LYS A 13 -1.00 -9.94 12.25
N LEU A 14 -2.22 -9.53 11.89
CA LEU A 14 -2.48 -8.33 11.09
C LEU A 14 -2.10 -7.05 11.85
N GLU A 15 -2.47 -6.95 13.12
CA GLU A 15 -2.12 -5.83 13.98
C GLU A 15 -0.60 -5.75 14.23
N ASN A 16 0.07 -6.89 14.44
CA ASN A 16 1.53 -6.95 14.50
C ASN A 16 2.19 -6.58 13.17
N ALA A 17 1.64 -6.98 12.03
CA ALA A 17 2.16 -6.59 10.72
C ALA A 17 2.05 -5.07 10.49
N ILE A 18 0.91 -4.46 10.86
CA ILE A 18 0.71 -3.01 10.80
C ILE A 18 1.67 -2.28 11.76
N LYS A 19 1.86 -2.80 12.97
CA LYS A 19 2.75 -2.22 13.99
C LYS A 19 4.22 -2.36 13.59
N GLN A 20 4.62 -3.48 13.01
CA GLN A 20 5.94 -3.66 12.40
C GLN A 20 6.13 -2.71 11.23
N LEU A 21 5.13 -2.50 10.37
CA LEU A 21 5.21 -1.53 9.27
C LEU A 21 5.52 -0.12 9.78
N GLY A 22 4.81 0.31 10.84
CA GLY A 22 5.07 1.59 11.50
C GLY A 22 6.46 1.67 12.16
N PHE A 23 6.95 0.56 12.72
CA PHE A 23 8.28 0.47 13.31
C PHE A 23 9.40 0.57 12.26
N TRP A 24 9.28 -0.13 11.14
CA TRP A 24 10.26 -0.10 10.05
C TRP A 24 10.27 1.23 9.28
N TYR A 25 9.11 1.88 9.16
CA TYR A 25 9.05 3.25 8.65
C TYR A 25 9.82 4.24 9.54
N ARG A 26 9.70 4.10 10.87
CA ARG A 26 10.50 4.89 11.83
C ARG A 26 12.00 4.60 11.72
N ILE A 27 12.39 3.34 11.56
CA ILE A 27 13.80 2.97 11.33
C ILE A 27 14.33 3.61 10.04
N SER A 28 13.54 3.58 8.96
CA SER A 28 13.93 4.18 7.67
C SER A 28 14.16 5.69 7.80
N ILE A 29 13.27 6.40 8.51
CA ILE A 29 13.45 7.83 8.82
C ILE A 29 14.71 8.07 9.65
N ILE A 30 14.96 7.24 10.68
CA ILE A 30 16.16 7.37 11.51
C ILE A 30 17.42 7.18 10.67
N ILE A 31 17.47 6.19 9.76
CA ILE A 31 18.62 5.98 8.88
C ILE A 31 18.82 7.17 7.94
N VAL A 32 17.75 7.74 7.39
CA VAL A 32 17.84 8.95 6.56
C VAL A 32 18.36 10.14 7.36
N LEU A 33 17.87 10.35 8.59
CA LEU A 33 18.34 11.41 9.48
C LEU A 33 19.81 11.23 9.87
N VAL A 34 20.24 10.00 10.17
CA VAL A 34 21.65 9.68 10.46
C VAL A 34 22.52 9.90 9.22
N GLY A 35 22.03 9.50 8.04
CA GLY A 35 22.71 9.75 6.76
C GLY A 35 22.91 11.26 6.50
N LEU A 36 21.86 12.07 6.67
CA LEU A 36 21.90 13.52 6.52
C LEU A 36 22.83 14.18 7.55
N ALA A 37 22.79 13.74 8.82
CA ALA A 37 23.67 14.25 9.87
C ALA A 37 25.15 13.92 9.58
N SER A 38 25.44 12.71 9.10
CA SER A 38 26.80 12.31 8.72
C SER A 38 27.35 13.13 7.55
N LEU A 39 26.50 13.41 6.54
CA LEU A 39 26.84 14.26 5.40
C LEU A 39 27.19 15.69 5.84
N SER A 40 26.35 16.26 6.71
CA SER A 40 26.58 17.59 7.28
C SER A 40 27.89 17.66 8.07
N GLY A 41 28.21 16.61 8.85
CA GLY A 41 29.46 16.51 9.59
C GLY A 41 30.70 16.48 8.69
N ILE A 42 30.67 15.65 7.63
CA ILE A 42 31.78 15.54 6.65
C ILE A 42 32.00 16.87 5.91
N ILE A 43 30.92 17.53 5.48
CA ILE A 43 31.01 18.83 4.81
C ILE A 43 31.59 19.89 5.74
N SER A 44 31.12 19.95 6.99
CA SER A 44 31.57 20.95 7.97
C SER A 44 33.04 20.75 8.34
N MET A 45 33.45 19.50 8.57
CA MET A 45 34.84 19.15 8.86
C MET A 45 35.75 19.43 7.66
N SER A 46 35.31 19.13 6.44
CA SER A 46 36.06 19.44 5.23
C SER A 46 36.20 20.94 4.99
N GLN A 47 35.14 21.72 5.22
CA GLN A 47 35.20 23.19 5.15
C GLN A 47 36.15 23.75 6.20
N PHE A 48 36.13 23.22 7.42
CA PHE A 48 37.06 23.60 8.49
C PHE A 48 38.52 23.33 8.11
N TYR A 49 38.85 22.11 7.64
CA TYR A 49 40.20 21.78 7.19
C TYR A 49 40.64 22.63 6.00
N PHE A 50 39.74 22.89 5.05
CA PHE A 50 40.02 23.78 3.94
C PHE A 50 40.32 25.21 4.42
N HIS A 51 39.52 25.74 5.34
CA HIS A 51 39.72 27.09 5.87
C HIS A 51 41.00 27.19 6.71
N ASP A 52 41.29 26.20 7.55
CA ASP A 52 42.52 26.12 8.35
C ASP A 52 43.76 26.06 7.46
N GLU A 53 43.72 25.24 6.40
CA GLU A 53 44.85 25.11 5.48
C GLU A 53 45.04 26.39 4.65
N ILE A 54 43.97 27.02 4.16
CA ILE A 54 44.03 28.29 3.44
C ILE A 54 44.55 29.42 4.36
N ALA A 55 44.11 29.46 5.61
CA ALA A 55 44.52 30.46 6.60
C ALA A 55 46.02 30.40 6.94
N LYS A 56 46.70 29.27 6.71
CA LYS A 56 48.16 29.16 6.89
C LYS A 56 48.94 29.93 5.82
N TYR A 57 48.39 30.07 4.63
CA TYR A 57 49.10 30.65 3.47
C TYR A 57 48.56 32.01 3.03
N GLY A 58 47.40 32.43 3.53
CA GLY A 58 46.83 33.74 3.22
C GLY A 58 45.44 33.94 3.83
N GLN A 59 44.79 35.02 3.43
CA GLN A 59 43.44 35.37 3.87
C GLN A 59 42.54 35.69 2.68
N ILE A 60 41.27 35.31 2.75
CA ILE A 60 40.28 35.70 1.74
C ILE A 60 39.70 37.05 2.18
N GLN A 61 39.83 38.07 1.34
CA GLN A 61 39.23 39.38 1.57
C GLN A 61 38.33 39.79 0.41
N GLU A 62 37.30 40.56 0.72
CA GLU A 62 36.47 41.22 -0.28
C GLU A 62 37.20 42.47 -0.78
N ILE A 63 37.60 42.44 -2.04
CA ILE A 63 38.25 43.57 -2.69
C ILE A 63 37.21 44.26 -3.56
N PHE A 64 36.97 45.54 -3.27
CA PHE A 64 36.12 46.38 -4.10
C PHE A 64 36.95 46.95 -5.26
N ILE A 65 36.64 46.52 -6.48
CA ILE A 65 37.30 47.02 -7.69
C ILE A 65 36.52 48.25 -8.18
N GLN A 66 37.01 49.44 -7.83
CA GLN A 66 36.39 50.73 -8.16
C GLN A 66 36.08 50.88 -9.67
N ASP A 67 36.99 50.44 -10.55
CA ASP A 67 36.82 50.56 -12.01
C ASP A 67 35.67 49.73 -12.59
N LYS A 68 35.25 48.68 -11.89
CA LYS A 68 34.20 47.75 -12.35
C LYS A 68 32.96 47.77 -11.47
N ASN A 69 32.98 48.49 -10.35
CA ASN A 69 31.93 48.51 -9.34
C ASN A 69 31.47 47.10 -8.92
N ILE A 70 32.44 46.19 -8.76
CA ILE A 70 32.20 44.81 -8.33
C ILE A 70 33.01 44.53 -7.05
N THR A 71 32.36 43.85 -6.11
CA THR A 71 33.04 43.24 -4.96
C THR A 71 33.41 41.82 -5.36
N VAL A 72 34.70 41.50 -5.28
CA VAL A 72 35.22 40.16 -5.56
C VAL A 72 35.97 39.63 -4.35
N LEU A 73 35.70 38.37 -4.02
CA LEU A 73 36.49 37.62 -3.04
C LEU A 73 37.83 37.26 -3.67
N ALA A 74 38.92 37.78 -3.11
CA ALA A 74 40.26 37.48 -3.55
C ALA A 74 41.08 36.89 -2.40
N PHE A 75 41.93 35.91 -2.72
CA PHE A 75 42.87 35.35 -1.78
C PHE A 75 44.14 36.21 -1.78
N LEU A 76 44.49 36.75 -0.61
CA LEU A 76 45.69 37.54 -0.37
C LEU A 76 46.72 36.66 0.35
N PRO A 77 47.77 36.20 -0.34
CA PRO A 77 48.77 35.33 0.26
C PRO A 77 49.68 36.11 1.22
N TYR A 78 50.22 35.42 2.23
CA TYR A 78 51.19 36.00 3.17
C TYR A 78 52.63 36.01 2.64
N SER A 79 52.94 35.24 1.59
CA SER A 79 54.24 35.18 0.93
C SER A 79 54.12 34.94 -0.59
N GLU A 80 55.21 35.12 -1.34
CA GLU A 80 55.25 34.81 -2.79
C GLU A 80 55.22 33.30 -3.10
N GLU A 81 55.56 32.43 -2.13
CA GLU A 81 55.38 30.98 -2.22
C GLU A 81 54.01 30.60 -1.68
N ILE A 82 53.01 30.72 -2.55
CA ILE A 82 51.60 30.74 -2.18
C ILE A 82 51.07 29.36 -1.76
N PHE A 83 51.66 28.26 -2.26
CA PHE A 83 51.31 26.89 -1.90
C PHE A 83 52.50 25.91 -2.03
N PRO A 84 53.08 25.43 -0.93
CA PRO A 84 54.03 24.33 -1.00
C PRO A 84 53.33 23.05 -1.46
N ALA A 85 54.07 22.10 -2.04
CA ALA A 85 53.52 20.84 -2.56
C ALA A 85 52.68 20.08 -1.51
N GLU A 86 53.04 20.20 -0.23
CA GLU A 86 52.31 19.61 0.89
C GLU A 86 50.90 20.19 1.07
N GLY A 87 50.73 21.51 0.90
CA GLY A 87 49.42 22.17 0.99
C GLY A 87 48.50 21.78 -0.18
N ILE A 88 49.05 21.65 -1.39
CA ILE A 88 48.30 21.18 -2.57
C ILE A 88 47.82 19.73 -2.36
N VAL A 89 48.67 18.88 -1.80
CA VAL A 89 48.32 17.49 -1.47
C VAL A 89 47.24 17.44 -0.39
N SER A 90 47.32 18.28 0.65
CA SER A 90 46.31 18.36 1.71
C SER A 90 44.93 18.77 1.18
N LEU A 91 44.88 19.78 0.30
CA LEU A 91 43.64 20.22 -0.34
C LEU A 91 43.04 19.14 -1.26
N TYR A 92 43.89 18.45 -2.03
CA TYR A 92 43.45 17.35 -2.90
C TYR A 92 42.90 16.16 -2.09
N ILE A 93 43.57 15.77 -1.01
CA ILE A 93 43.11 14.72 -0.10
C ILE A 93 41.74 15.08 0.50
N THR A 94 41.56 16.34 0.90
CA THR A 94 40.29 16.84 1.45
C THR A 94 39.15 16.73 0.43
N GLN A 95 39.40 17.07 -0.85
CA GLN A 95 38.43 16.92 -1.93
C GLN A 95 38.08 15.45 -2.20
N VAL A 96 39.07 14.55 -2.17
CA VAL A 96 38.85 13.11 -2.32
C VAL A 96 37.99 12.55 -1.19
N TRP A 97 38.23 12.98 0.06
CA TRP A 97 37.40 12.60 1.21
C TRP A 97 35.95 13.08 1.09
N LEU A 98 35.73 14.29 0.56
CA LEU A 98 34.40 14.82 0.24
C LEU A 98 33.68 13.94 -0.80
N MET A 99 34.35 13.59 -1.90
CA MET A 99 33.79 12.72 -2.94
C MET A 99 33.46 11.33 -2.39
N TYR A 100 34.36 10.77 -1.57
CA TYR A 100 34.14 9.48 -0.92
C TYR A 100 32.93 9.51 0.03
N GLY A 101 32.84 10.53 0.89
CA GLY A 101 31.70 10.71 1.81
C GLY A 101 30.36 10.83 1.07
N ASN A 102 30.31 11.62 0.01
CA ASN A 102 29.12 11.75 -0.84
C ASN A 102 28.74 10.42 -1.49
N GLY A 103 29.72 9.66 -2.00
CA GLY A 103 29.51 8.35 -2.60
C GLY A 103 28.87 7.35 -1.64
N VAL A 104 29.34 7.30 -0.39
CA VAL A 104 28.80 6.42 0.66
C VAL A 104 27.34 6.75 0.97
N VAL A 105 27.01 8.04 1.08
CA VAL A 105 25.62 8.48 1.37
C VAL A 105 24.68 8.12 0.23
N ILE A 106 25.09 8.33 -1.02
CA ILE A 106 24.29 7.96 -2.20
C ILE A 106 24.08 6.43 -2.27
N ALA A 107 25.11 5.64 -1.96
CA ALA A 107 25.02 4.18 -1.92
C ALA A 107 24.04 3.70 -0.84
N LEU A 108 24.10 4.28 0.37
CA LEU A 108 23.17 3.97 1.46
C LEU A 108 21.72 4.32 1.11
N LEU A 109 21.47 5.50 0.54
CA LEU A 109 20.13 5.91 0.11
C LEU A 109 19.59 5.02 -1.01
N SER A 110 20.44 4.67 -1.98
CA SER A 110 20.08 3.78 -3.10
C SER A 110 19.76 2.36 -2.60
N PHE A 111 20.56 1.83 -1.69
CA PHE A 111 20.30 0.55 -1.04
C PHE A 111 18.97 0.58 -0.28
N LEU A 112 18.70 1.63 0.49
CA LEU A 112 17.46 1.79 1.25
C LEU A 112 16.25 1.86 0.32
N PHE A 113 16.36 2.59 -0.78
CA PHE A 113 15.30 2.69 -1.79
C PHE A 113 15.00 1.35 -2.45
N VAL A 114 16.02 0.60 -2.89
CA VAL A 114 15.86 -0.74 -3.47
C VAL A 114 15.28 -1.71 -2.43
N TRP A 115 15.78 -1.67 -1.20
CA TRP A 115 15.30 -2.52 -0.10
C TRP A 115 13.83 -2.27 0.23
N VAL A 116 13.43 -1.00 0.38
CA VAL A 116 12.04 -0.60 0.64
C VAL A 116 11.13 -1.01 -0.52
N THR A 117 11.59 -0.86 -1.76
CA THR A 117 10.80 -1.23 -2.94
C THR A 117 10.63 -2.74 -3.06
N TYR A 118 11.69 -3.51 -2.79
CA TYR A 118 11.65 -4.98 -2.82
C TYR A 118 10.78 -5.54 -1.69
N ARG A 119 10.97 -5.06 -0.45
CA ARG A 119 10.16 -5.44 0.71
C ARG A 119 8.71 -4.96 0.57
N GLY A 120 8.47 -3.79 0.01
CA GLY A 120 7.12 -3.28 -0.24
C GLY A 120 6.32 -4.22 -1.13
N LYS A 121 6.93 -4.73 -2.21
CA LYS A 121 6.30 -5.74 -3.08
C LYS A 121 6.04 -7.06 -2.36
N ALA A 122 7.03 -7.58 -1.62
CA ALA A 122 6.88 -8.82 -0.86
C ALA A 122 5.77 -8.72 0.19
N HIS A 123 5.70 -7.61 0.92
CA HIS A 123 4.64 -7.38 1.89
C HIS A 123 3.27 -7.23 1.22
N THR A 124 3.18 -6.60 0.05
CA THR A 124 1.89 -6.51 -0.66
C THR A 124 1.35 -7.91 -1.00
N GLN A 125 2.22 -8.82 -1.42
CA GLN A 125 1.85 -10.22 -1.69
C GLN A 125 1.50 -10.99 -0.41
N GLU A 126 2.27 -10.82 0.67
CA GLU A 126 1.94 -11.41 1.97
C GLU A 126 0.60 -10.88 2.50
N PHE A 127 0.34 -9.57 2.43
CA PHE A 127 -0.92 -8.96 2.81
C PHE A 127 -2.08 -9.46 1.95
N GLU A 128 -1.90 -9.61 0.64
CA GLU A 128 -2.92 -10.20 -0.24
C GLU A 128 -3.23 -11.65 0.16
N SER A 129 -2.22 -12.46 0.44
CA SER A 129 -2.41 -13.86 0.88
C SER A 129 -3.07 -13.96 2.26
N ILE A 130 -2.72 -13.08 3.20
CA ILE A 130 -3.31 -13.00 4.53
C ILE A 130 -4.74 -12.47 4.45
N GLU A 131 -5.02 -11.47 3.59
CA GLU A 131 -6.36 -10.96 3.33
C GLU A 131 -7.24 -12.05 2.72
N GLN A 132 -6.74 -12.83 1.75
CA GLN A 132 -7.46 -13.97 1.17
C GLN A 132 -7.76 -15.06 2.21
N GLN A 133 -6.78 -15.42 3.06
CA GLN A 133 -6.98 -16.39 4.14
C GLN A 133 -7.98 -15.89 5.19
N PHE A 134 -7.89 -14.61 5.56
CA PHE A 134 -8.84 -13.98 6.49
C PHE A 134 -10.25 -13.92 5.89
N ILE A 135 -10.40 -13.55 4.62
CA ILE A 135 -11.69 -13.51 3.93
C ILE A 135 -12.32 -14.90 3.92
N ARG A 136 -11.57 -15.95 3.54
CA ARG A 136 -12.09 -17.33 3.54
C ARG A 136 -12.52 -17.80 4.93
N GLN A 137 -11.70 -17.57 5.95
CA GLN A 137 -12.03 -17.99 7.32
C GLN A 137 -13.18 -17.16 7.90
N SER A 138 -13.23 -15.86 7.62
CA SER A 138 -14.29 -14.96 8.08
C SER A 138 -15.62 -15.25 7.36
N TYR A 139 -15.58 -15.67 6.10
CA TYR A 139 -16.75 -16.16 5.38
C TYR A 139 -17.31 -17.41 6.06
N LEU A 140 -16.49 -18.44 6.25
CA LEU A 140 -16.92 -19.70 6.86
C LEU A 140 -17.51 -19.48 8.26
N VAL A 141 -16.90 -18.61 9.07
CA VAL A 141 -17.40 -18.36 10.42
C VAL A 141 -18.64 -17.46 10.41
N ASN A 142 -18.63 -16.34 9.67
CA ASN A 142 -19.74 -15.39 9.77
C ASN A 142 -20.93 -15.82 8.92
N PHE A 143 -20.75 -16.11 7.63
CA PHE A 143 -21.89 -16.44 6.77
C PHE A 143 -22.59 -17.74 7.21
N GLU A 144 -21.85 -18.77 7.65
CA GLU A 144 -22.45 -20.06 8.02
C GLU A 144 -23.00 -20.11 9.46
N THR A 145 -22.61 -19.18 10.35
CA THR A 145 -23.01 -19.25 11.78
C THR A 145 -23.72 -18.02 12.33
N SER A 146 -23.74 -16.91 11.59
CA SER A 146 -24.44 -15.69 12.02
C SER A 146 -25.87 -15.66 11.48
N VAL A 147 -26.77 -15.03 12.25
CA VAL A 147 -28.12 -14.71 11.78
C VAL A 147 -28.06 -13.30 11.18
N PRO A 148 -28.33 -13.12 9.88
CA PRO A 148 -28.14 -11.83 9.23
C PRO A 148 -29.04 -10.73 9.81
N GLU A 149 -28.42 -9.68 10.35
CA GLU A 149 -29.12 -8.53 10.94
C GLU A 149 -29.42 -7.46 9.87
N GLY A 150 -30.66 -6.96 9.81
CA GLY A 150 -31.01 -5.87 8.88
C GLY A 150 -32.49 -5.83 8.51
N THR A 151 -32.95 -4.68 8.01
CA THR A 151 -34.38 -4.49 7.63
C THR A 151 -34.67 -4.91 6.20
N THR A 152 -33.68 -4.83 5.31
CA THR A 152 -33.80 -5.22 3.90
C THR A 152 -32.82 -6.36 3.56
N LYS A 153 -33.10 -7.15 2.52
CA LYS A 153 -32.18 -8.20 2.03
C LYS A 153 -30.76 -7.66 1.80
N VAL A 154 -30.66 -6.47 1.18
CA VAL A 154 -29.39 -5.78 0.92
C VAL A 154 -28.69 -5.36 2.22
N GLU A 155 -29.42 -4.85 3.23
CA GLU A 155 -28.81 -4.51 4.53
C GLU A 155 -28.27 -5.75 5.23
N LYS A 156 -29.03 -6.86 5.22
CA LYS A 156 -28.63 -8.13 5.85
C LYS A 156 -27.30 -8.64 5.31
N ILE A 157 -27.20 -8.81 3.99
CA ILE A 157 -25.97 -9.31 3.35
C ILE A 157 -24.80 -8.34 3.49
N LEU A 158 -25.04 -7.02 3.45
CA LEU A 158 -23.98 -6.03 3.62
C LEU A 158 -23.44 -6.02 5.05
N ASN A 159 -24.30 -6.22 6.06
CA ASN A 159 -23.86 -6.32 7.44
C ASN A 159 -22.93 -7.51 7.64
N GLU A 160 -23.26 -8.67 7.08
CA GLU A 160 -22.37 -9.84 7.08
C GLU A 160 -21.07 -9.58 6.31
N ALA A 161 -21.17 -8.98 5.11
CA ALA A 161 -20.02 -8.66 4.28
C ALA A 161 -19.03 -7.70 4.98
N ILE A 162 -19.46 -6.83 5.88
CA ILE A 162 -18.55 -5.94 6.65
C ILE A 162 -17.62 -6.72 7.57
N HIS A 163 -18.08 -7.83 8.13
CA HIS A 163 -17.27 -8.67 9.00
C HIS A 163 -16.21 -9.45 8.21
N VAL A 164 -16.48 -9.68 6.93
CA VAL A 164 -15.59 -10.39 6.02
C VAL A 164 -14.61 -9.46 5.31
N PHE A 165 -15.05 -8.30 4.83
CA PHE A 165 -14.27 -7.43 3.95
C PHE A 165 -13.72 -6.20 4.66
N PRO A 166 -12.38 -6.07 4.80
CA PRO A 166 -11.75 -4.89 5.40
C PRO A 166 -12.13 -3.58 4.69
N ALA A 167 -12.30 -3.61 3.37
CA ALA A 167 -12.69 -2.45 2.58
C ALA A 167 -14.08 -1.90 2.97
N LEU A 168 -15.04 -2.77 3.28
CA LEU A 168 -16.37 -2.37 3.76
C LEU A 168 -16.32 -1.89 5.21
N LYS A 169 -15.49 -2.53 6.05
CA LYS A 169 -15.24 -2.09 7.44
C LYS A 169 -14.69 -0.67 7.51
N GLU A 170 -13.82 -0.27 6.58
CA GLU A 170 -13.37 1.13 6.47
C GLU A 170 -14.52 2.10 6.15
N VAL A 171 -15.41 1.71 5.24
CA VAL A 171 -16.58 2.52 4.87
C VAL A 171 -17.51 2.66 6.08
N GLN A 172 -17.79 1.57 6.80
CA GLN A 172 -18.58 1.60 8.02
C GLN A 172 -17.95 2.51 9.09
N ARG A 173 -16.63 2.42 9.30
CA ARG A 173 -15.92 3.28 10.26
C ARG A 173 -16.09 4.76 9.93
N LYS A 174 -15.98 5.13 8.65
CA LYS A 174 -16.20 6.52 8.19
C LYS A 174 -17.65 6.96 8.36
N ALA A 175 -18.61 6.08 8.10
CA ALA A 175 -20.03 6.36 8.29
C ALA A 175 -20.36 6.58 9.79
N LYS A 176 -19.81 5.73 10.68
CA LYS A 176 -19.94 5.90 12.15
C LYS A 176 -19.36 7.21 12.65
N LEU A 177 -18.20 7.65 12.13
CA LEU A 177 -17.62 8.96 12.47
C LEU A 177 -18.52 10.13 12.09
N LYS A 178 -19.34 9.96 11.04
CA LYS A 178 -20.32 10.95 10.58
C LYS A 178 -21.71 10.74 11.18
N GLN A 179 -21.88 9.74 12.06
CA GLN A 179 -23.18 9.28 12.59
C GLN A 179 -24.21 8.93 11.49
N THR A 180 -23.75 8.49 10.32
CA THR A 180 -24.63 8.09 9.21
C THR A 180 -24.59 6.58 8.99
N LYS A 181 -25.63 6.03 8.36
CA LYS A 181 -25.61 4.67 7.81
C LYS A 181 -24.58 4.56 6.68
N ILE A 182 -24.21 3.32 6.33
CA ILE A 182 -23.30 3.05 5.21
C ILE A 182 -23.95 3.58 3.93
N PRO A 183 -23.24 4.38 3.13
CA PRO A 183 -23.75 4.83 1.86
C PRO A 183 -23.75 3.63 0.88
N TYR A 184 -24.93 3.13 0.55
CA TYR A 184 -25.15 2.16 -0.51
C TYR A 184 -26.15 2.70 -1.52
N LYS A 185 -25.97 2.36 -2.80
CA LYS A 185 -26.92 2.67 -3.87
C LYS A 185 -27.76 1.42 -4.14
N LEU A 186 -29.08 1.59 -4.25
CA LEU A 186 -30.02 0.51 -4.54
C LEU A 186 -30.47 0.56 -6.00
N ALA A 187 -30.83 -0.61 -6.53
CA ALA A 187 -31.55 -0.78 -7.80
C ALA A 187 -30.94 0.00 -8.98
N GLN A 188 -29.62 -0.01 -9.12
CA GLN A 188 -28.93 0.66 -10.22
C GLN A 188 -29.02 -0.18 -11.49
N LYS A 189 -29.45 0.44 -12.60
CA LYS A 189 -29.50 -0.24 -13.90
C LYS A 189 -28.15 -0.12 -14.61
N TYR A 190 -27.49 -1.25 -14.83
CA TYR A 190 -26.32 -1.37 -15.69
C TYR A 190 -26.72 -2.08 -16.98
N ASN A 191 -26.72 -1.34 -18.09
CA ASN A 191 -27.04 -1.86 -19.44
C ASN A 191 -28.28 -2.77 -19.51
N GLY A 192 -29.33 -2.44 -18.75
CA GLY A 192 -30.61 -3.17 -18.74
C GLY A 192 -30.77 -4.17 -17.59
N GLU A 193 -29.70 -4.53 -16.88
CA GLU A 193 -29.76 -5.38 -15.69
C GLU A 193 -29.79 -4.54 -14.41
N THR A 194 -30.65 -4.91 -13.47
CA THR A 194 -30.78 -4.21 -12.18
C THR A 194 -29.82 -4.82 -11.18
N ILE A 195 -28.92 -4.02 -10.65
CA ILE A 195 -28.02 -4.34 -9.55
C ILE A 195 -28.67 -3.89 -8.24
N ASP A 196 -28.76 -4.82 -7.29
CA ASP A 196 -29.57 -4.65 -6.08
C ASP A 196 -28.88 -3.79 -5.03
N GLY A 197 -27.55 -3.91 -4.87
CA GLY A 197 -26.77 -3.11 -3.93
C GLY A 197 -25.37 -2.76 -4.45
N ILE A 198 -24.94 -1.51 -4.28
CA ILE A 198 -23.59 -1.06 -4.60
C ILE A 198 -23.02 -0.21 -3.47
N VAL A 199 -21.82 -0.58 -3.00
CA VAL A 199 -21.05 0.18 -2.02
C VAL A 199 -19.72 0.60 -2.65
N SER A 200 -19.53 1.90 -2.85
CA SER A 200 -18.27 2.41 -3.40
C SER A 200 -17.18 2.43 -2.33
N THR A 201 -16.11 1.67 -2.57
CA THR A 201 -14.93 1.61 -1.69
C THR A 201 -13.71 2.24 -2.36
N LYS A 202 -12.62 2.44 -1.61
CA LYS A 202 -11.35 2.89 -2.19
C LYS A 202 -10.75 1.87 -3.17
N LYS A 203 -11.04 0.57 -3.01
CA LYS A 203 -10.53 -0.50 -3.88
C LYS A 203 -11.34 -0.62 -5.18
N GLY A 204 -12.57 -0.09 -5.18
CA GLY A 204 -13.55 -0.19 -6.26
C GLY A 204 -14.97 -0.41 -5.70
N ASP A 205 -15.94 -0.54 -6.58
CA ASP A 205 -17.32 -0.82 -6.21
C ASP A 205 -17.48 -2.27 -5.74
N PHE A 206 -18.10 -2.42 -4.56
CA PHE A 206 -18.57 -3.68 -4.03
C PHE A 206 -20.04 -3.85 -4.41
N ILE A 207 -20.33 -4.90 -5.18
CA ILE A 207 -21.63 -5.09 -5.82
C ILE A 207 -22.31 -6.33 -5.23
N VAL A 208 -23.61 -6.22 -4.98
CA VAL A 208 -24.47 -7.32 -4.57
C VAL A 208 -25.59 -7.47 -5.58
N LYS A 209 -25.76 -8.70 -6.07
CA LYS A 209 -26.82 -9.09 -7.00
C LYS A 209 -27.62 -10.25 -6.42
N PHE A 210 -28.93 -10.05 -6.30
CA PHE A 210 -29.87 -11.11 -5.91
C PHE A 210 -30.52 -11.72 -7.15
N TYR A 211 -30.64 -13.04 -7.15
CA TYR A 211 -31.42 -13.81 -8.11
C TYR A 211 -32.57 -14.50 -7.37
N GLU A 212 -33.79 -14.33 -7.84
CA GLU A 212 -34.97 -15.02 -7.31
C GLU A 212 -35.21 -16.39 -8.03
N LYS A 213 -34.22 -16.85 -8.81
CA LYS A 213 -34.26 -18.08 -9.60
C LYS A 213 -32.98 -18.89 -9.40
N THR A 214 -32.99 -20.17 -9.80
CA THR A 214 -31.77 -20.96 -9.96
C THR A 214 -30.83 -20.29 -10.96
N VAL A 215 -29.59 -20.05 -10.56
CA VAL A 215 -28.58 -19.34 -11.37
C VAL A 215 -27.84 -20.32 -12.29
N SER A 216 -27.75 -19.96 -13.57
CA SER A 216 -27.01 -20.72 -14.59
C SER A 216 -25.62 -20.13 -14.86
N GLU A 217 -24.74 -20.90 -15.52
CA GLU A 217 -23.45 -20.40 -16.03
C GLU A 217 -23.66 -19.15 -16.93
N SER A 218 -24.72 -19.17 -17.74
CA SER A 218 -25.03 -18.09 -18.68
C SER A 218 -25.38 -16.79 -17.97
N ASP A 219 -26.04 -16.87 -16.81
CA ASP A 219 -26.38 -15.70 -15.99
C ASP A 219 -25.11 -15.04 -15.45
N LEU A 220 -24.17 -15.83 -14.94
CA LEU A 220 -22.89 -15.32 -14.41
C LEU A 220 -22.05 -14.66 -15.52
N ILE A 221 -21.94 -15.29 -16.69
CA ILE A 221 -21.19 -14.74 -17.83
C ILE A 221 -21.84 -13.44 -18.32
N ASN A 222 -23.17 -13.38 -18.39
CA ASN A 222 -23.89 -12.18 -18.79
C ASN A 222 -23.66 -11.03 -17.79
N LEU A 223 -23.74 -11.31 -16.49
CA LEU A 223 -23.49 -10.33 -15.44
C LEU A 223 -22.06 -9.77 -15.54
N VAL A 224 -21.06 -10.65 -15.67
CA VAL A 224 -19.65 -10.26 -15.85
C VAL A 224 -19.49 -9.37 -17.08
N LYS A 225 -20.10 -9.73 -18.20
CA LYS A 225 -20.04 -8.97 -19.46
C LYS A 225 -20.72 -7.60 -19.37
N ILE A 226 -21.80 -7.48 -18.61
CA ILE A 226 -22.49 -6.21 -18.38
C ILE A 226 -21.65 -5.30 -17.49
N LEU A 227 -21.12 -5.86 -16.40
CA LEU A 227 -20.33 -5.14 -15.43
C LEU A 227 -18.94 -4.77 -15.96
N SER A 228 -18.32 -5.61 -16.81
CA SER A 228 -17.04 -5.31 -17.45
C SER A 228 -17.10 -4.14 -18.44
N LYS A 229 -18.30 -3.80 -18.92
CA LYS A 229 -18.53 -2.62 -19.78
C LYS A 229 -18.73 -1.34 -18.97
N SER A 230 -18.87 -1.45 -17.65
CA SER A 230 -18.88 -0.27 -16.77
C SER A 230 -17.53 0.42 -16.82
N ARG A 231 -17.53 1.76 -16.68
CA ARG A 231 -16.30 2.54 -16.47
C ARG A 231 -15.80 2.46 -15.03
N ASP A 232 -16.64 1.99 -14.13
CA ASP A 232 -16.34 1.94 -12.70
C ASP A 232 -15.38 0.79 -12.40
N LYS A 233 -14.39 1.04 -11.54
CA LYS A 233 -13.48 0.00 -11.07
C LYS A 233 -14.26 -0.92 -10.12
N ILE A 234 -14.46 -2.16 -10.52
CA ILE A 234 -15.15 -3.16 -9.69
C ILE A 234 -14.14 -3.82 -8.77
N PHE A 235 -14.45 -3.83 -7.47
CA PHE A 235 -13.63 -4.51 -6.47
C PHE A 235 -14.05 -5.96 -6.30
N ARG A 236 -15.36 -6.20 -6.14
CA ARG A 236 -15.91 -7.54 -5.86
C ARG A 236 -17.41 -7.58 -6.13
N VAL A 237 -17.91 -8.73 -6.56
CA VAL A 237 -19.32 -8.97 -6.84
C VAL A 237 -19.78 -10.20 -6.07
N LEU A 238 -20.86 -10.04 -5.30
CA LEU A 238 -21.54 -11.12 -4.60
C LEU A 238 -22.82 -11.48 -5.37
N CYS A 239 -22.89 -12.71 -5.86
CA CYS A 239 -24.11 -13.30 -6.38
C CYS A 239 -24.78 -14.10 -5.28
N VAL A 240 -26.03 -13.74 -4.98
CA VAL A 240 -26.84 -14.35 -3.93
C VAL A 240 -28.08 -14.93 -4.60
N ALA A 241 -28.31 -16.23 -4.44
CA ALA A 241 -29.41 -16.94 -5.10
C ALA A 241 -29.92 -18.08 -4.22
N PRO A 242 -31.20 -18.48 -4.33
CA PRO A 242 -31.72 -19.63 -3.60
C PRO A 242 -31.08 -20.95 -4.05
N ASP A 243 -30.66 -21.04 -5.31
CA ASP A 243 -30.06 -22.25 -5.88
C ASP A 243 -29.18 -21.96 -7.10
N TYR A 244 -28.33 -22.92 -7.48
CA TYR A 244 -27.44 -22.87 -8.65
C TYR A 244 -27.58 -24.14 -9.50
N GLU A 245 -27.32 -24.08 -10.80
CA GLU A 245 -27.33 -25.28 -11.64
C GLU A 245 -26.28 -26.32 -11.21
N GLU A 246 -26.54 -27.60 -11.47
CA GLU A 246 -25.67 -28.72 -11.08
C GLU A 246 -24.21 -28.53 -11.52
N ASP A 247 -24.00 -27.96 -12.71
CA ASP A 247 -22.65 -27.69 -13.22
C ASP A 247 -21.88 -26.69 -12.34
N LEU A 248 -22.56 -25.74 -11.70
CA LEU A 248 -21.99 -24.79 -10.73
C LEU A 248 -21.85 -25.38 -9.32
N GLN A 249 -22.44 -26.54 -9.04
CA GLN A 249 -22.30 -27.26 -7.77
C GLN A 249 -21.37 -28.48 -7.87
N SER A 250 -20.86 -28.76 -9.08
CA SER A 250 -20.01 -29.91 -9.37
C SER A 250 -18.53 -29.52 -9.54
N ASN A 251 -17.69 -30.51 -9.85
CA ASN A 251 -16.27 -30.29 -10.19
C ASN A 251 -16.07 -29.34 -11.39
N LYS A 252 -17.10 -29.11 -12.21
CA LYS A 252 -17.07 -28.17 -13.34
C LYS A 252 -17.08 -26.71 -12.89
N LEU A 253 -17.43 -26.41 -11.64
CA LEU A 253 -17.44 -25.04 -11.10
C LEU A 253 -16.09 -24.35 -11.32
N VAL A 254 -14.98 -25.05 -11.06
CA VAL A 254 -13.62 -24.49 -11.24
C VAL A 254 -13.39 -24.09 -12.71
N GLU A 255 -13.79 -24.93 -13.65
CA GLU A 255 -13.65 -24.66 -15.09
C GLU A 255 -14.51 -23.48 -15.54
N ILE A 256 -15.70 -23.31 -14.95
CA ILE A 256 -16.60 -22.19 -15.22
C ILE A 256 -16.00 -20.89 -14.65
N MET A 257 -15.51 -20.93 -13.41
CA MET A 257 -14.90 -19.77 -12.76
C MET A 257 -13.59 -19.35 -13.46
N ASP A 258 -12.83 -20.28 -14.05
CA ASP A 258 -11.64 -19.98 -14.86
C ASP A 258 -11.95 -19.22 -16.17
N LYS A 259 -13.20 -19.30 -16.68
CA LYS A 259 -13.64 -18.49 -17.84
C LYS A 259 -13.88 -17.03 -17.47
N ILE A 260 -14.04 -16.73 -16.18
CA ILE A 260 -14.26 -15.36 -15.70
C ILE A 260 -12.91 -14.63 -15.66
N PRO A 261 -12.83 -13.39 -16.17
CA PRO A 261 -11.57 -12.66 -16.17
C PRO A 261 -10.99 -12.50 -14.76
N LYS A 262 -9.72 -12.87 -14.55
CA LYS A 262 -9.06 -12.89 -13.22
C LYS A 262 -9.06 -11.56 -12.46
N TYR A 263 -9.26 -10.45 -13.14
CA TYR A 263 -9.39 -9.12 -12.51
C TYR A 263 -10.77 -8.88 -11.90
N PHE A 264 -11.74 -9.77 -12.13
CA PHE A 264 -13.11 -9.68 -11.70
C PHE A 264 -13.39 -10.69 -10.60
N LYS A 265 -13.42 -10.22 -9.35
CA LYS A 265 -13.67 -11.05 -8.17
C LYS A 265 -15.16 -11.33 -8.01
N LEU A 266 -15.57 -12.60 -8.18
CA LEU A 266 -16.95 -13.05 -8.09
C LEU A 266 -17.12 -14.13 -7.02
N ASP A 267 -18.06 -13.91 -6.10
CA ASP A 267 -18.43 -14.87 -5.06
C ASP A 267 -19.85 -15.38 -5.30
N LEU A 268 -20.06 -16.67 -5.06
CA LEU A 268 -21.36 -17.34 -5.20
C LEU A 268 -21.86 -17.76 -3.81
N ILE A 269 -23.06 -17.32 -3.46
CA ILE A 269 -23.65 -17.48 -2.14
C ILE A 269 -25.09 -18.00 -2.32
N PHE A 270 -25.45 -19.01 -1.53
CA PHE A 270 -26.82 -19.49 -1.35
C PHE A 270 -27.58 -18.58 -0.38
N GLU A 271 -28.79 -18.17 -0.74
CA GLU A 271 -29.77 -17.55 0.16
C GLU A 271 -30.62 -18.66 0.77
N GLU A 272 -30.43 -18.92 2.06
CA GLU A 272 -31.23 -19.88 2.82
C GLU A 272 -32.27 -19.15 3.67
N GLU A 273 -33.28 -19.87 4.16
CA GLU A 273 -34.41 -19.29 4.90
C GLU A 273 -33.97 -18.50 6.16
N HIS A 274 -32.86 -18.89 6.78
CA HIS A 274 -32.36 -18.31 8.03
C HIS A 274 -30.93 -17.73 7.94
N GLY A 275 -30.30 -17.75 6.75
CA GLY A 275 -28.88 -17.40 6.63
C GLY A 275 -28.35 -17.45 5.21
N TYR A 276 -27.03 -17.48 5.09
CA TYR A 276 -26.35 -17.55 3.80
C TYR A 276 -25.30 -18.65 3.82
N SER A 277 -25.25 -19.47 2.78
CA SER A 277 -24.22 -20.51 2.66
C SER A 277 -23.30 -20.21 1.48
N MET A 278 -22.03 -20.59 1.60
CA MET A 278 -21.03 -20.27 0.60
C MET A 278 -20.89 -21.39 -0.43
N LEU A 279 -20.99 -21.05 -1.71
CA LEU A 279 -20.68 -21.96 -2.82
C LEU A 279 -19.27 -21.72 -3.37
N TRP A 280 -18.87 -20.46 -3.56
CA TRP A 280 -17.55 -20.11 -4.11
C TRP A 280 -17.04 -18.75 -3.64
N ILE A 281 -15.72 -18.66 -3.43
CA ILE A 281 -15.00 -17.42 -3.07
C ILE A 281 -13.71 -17.30 -3.90
N ASP A 282 -13.56 -16.18 -4.62
CA ASP A 282 -12.34 -15.83 -5.40
C ASP A 282 -11.32 -14.93 -4.66
#